data_AF-A0A1I3QRB5-F1
#
_entry.id   AF-A0A1I3QRB5-F1
#
_cell.length_a   1.000
_cell.length_b   1.000
_cell.length_c   1.000
_cell.angle_alpha   90.00
_cell.angle_beta   90.00
_cell.angle_gamma   90.00
#
_symmetry.space_group_name_H-M   'P 1'
#
loop_
_entity.id
_entity.type
_entity.pdbx_description
1 polymer ?
#
loop_
_entity_poly.entity_id
_entity_poly.type
_entity_poly.pdbx_seq_one_letter_code
_entity_poly.pdbx_strand_id
1 'polypeptide(L)' 'MLFLEFVKAARVEMVSIGPEMHLLALNAHQLYGKGTGHPAQLNMGDCFSYAMAKSTSGELLYKGSDFRHTDLG' A
#
# COMPACT_ATOMS: atom_id res chain seq x y z
N MET A 1 17.29 9.60 -14.30
CA MET A 1 17.50 8.34 -15.03
C MET A 1 17.73 7.13 -14.11
N LEU A 2 18.37 7.26 -12.93
CA LEU A 2 18.69 6.14 -12.02
C LEU A 2 17.48 5.28 -11.57
N PHE A 3 16.33 5.89 -11.27
CA PHE A 3 15.16 5.18 -10.75
C PHE A 3 14.58 4.15 -11.74
N LEU A 4 14.42 4.54 -13.01
CA LEU A 4 13.86 3.65 -14.03
C LEU A 4 14.78 2.45 -14.32
N GLU A 5 16.11 2.67 -14.28
CA GLU A 5 17.09 1.59 -14.39
C GLU A 5 16.98 0.60 -13.21
N PHE A 6 16.79 1.10 -11.98
CA PHE A 6 16.55 0.25 -10.82
C PHE A 6 15.27 -0.58 -10.96
N VAL A 7 14.15 0.05 -11.32
CA VAL A 7 12.85 -0.63 -11.53
C VAL A 7 13.00 -1.75 -12.58
N LYS A 8 13.70 -1.47 -13.68
CA LYS A 8 13.97 -2.44 -14.73
C LYS A 8 14.86 -3.59 -14.26
N ALA A 9 15.97 -3.29 -13.57
CA ALA A 9 16.90 -4.30 -13.07
C ALA A 9 16.25 -5.22 -12.01
N ALA A 10 15.41 -4.65 -11.14
CA ALA A 10 14.66 -5.39 -10.13
C ALA A 10 13.43 -6.14 -10.70
N ARG A 11 13.14 -5.99 -12.00
CA ARG A 11 11.97 -6.59 -12.67
C ARG A 11 10.65 -6.24 -11.98
N VAL A 12 10.53 -5.00 -11.52
CA VAL A 12 9.30 -4.51 -10.89
C VAL A 12 8.25 -4.26 -11.96
N GLU A 13 7.09 -4.87 -11.80
CA GLU A 13 5.92 -4.60 -12.62
C GLU A 13 5.17 -3.37 -12.07
N MET A 14 4.89 -2.39 -12.93
CA MET A 14 4.08 -1.23 -12.55
C MET A 14 2.61 -1.56 -12.76
N VAL A 15 1.83 -1.52 -11.68
CA VAL A 15 0.38 -1.73 -11.72
C VAL A 15 -0.34 -0.38 -11.76
N SER A 16 -1.31 -0.25 -12.66
CA SER A 16 -2.16 0.94 -12.73
C SER A 16 -3.21 0.94 -11.61
N ILE A 17 -3.46 2.11 -11.02
CA ILE A 17 -4.55 2.30 -10.05
C ILE A 17 -5.87 2.35 -10.83
N GLY A 18 -6.54 1.21 -10.94
CA GLY A 18 -7.82 1.08 -11.63
C GLY A 18 -9.04 1.40 -10.76
N PRO A 19 -10.26 1.29 -11.34
CA PRO A 19 -11.52 1.52 -10.63
C PRO A 19 -11.73 0.64 -9.38
N GLU A 20 -11.15 -0.55 -9.31
CA GLU A 20 -11.28 -1.38 -8.10
C GLU A 20 -10.29 -0.95 -7.01
N MET A 21 -9.12 -0.46 -7.41
CA MET A 21 -8.03 -0.12 -6.49
C MET A 21 -8.36 1.08 -5.60
N HIS A 22 -9.06 2.09 -6.14
CA HIS A 22 -9.44 3.25 -5.32
C HIS A 22 -10.47 2.88 -4.24
N LEU A 23 -11.40 1.97 -4.52
CA LEU A 23 -12.36 1.48 -3.51
C LEU A 23 -11.65 0.71 -2.40
N LEU A 24 -10.69 -0.16 -2.76
CA LEU A 24 -9.87 -0.87 -1.78
C LEU A 24 -9.01 0.08 -0.94
N ALA A 25 -8.43 1.12 -1.54
CA ALA A 25 -7.67 2.13 -0.82
C ALA A 25 -8.55 2.97 0.12
N LEU A 26 -9.79 3.31 -0.28
CA LEU A 26 -10.75 3.98 0.59
C LEU A 26 -11.15 3.10 1.77
N ASN A 27 -11.37 1.81 1.55
CA ASN A 27 -11.63 0.85 2.63
C ASN A 27 -10.42 0.74 3.58
N ALA A 28 -9.19 0.70 3.04
CA ALA A 28 -7.98 0.73 3.85
C ALA A 28 -7.89 1.99 4.73
N HIS A 29 -8.24 3.15 4.18
CA HIS A 29 -8.28 4.39 4.93
C HIS A 29 -9.35 4.36 6.03
N GLN A 30 -10.54 3.79 5.77
CA GLN A 30 -11.59 3.66 6.78
C GLN A 30 -11.16 2.78 7.97
N LEU A 31 -10.40 1.72 7.71
CA LEU A 31 -9.93 0.79 8.74
C LEU A 31 -8.71 1.33 9.49
N TYR A 32 -7.76 1.93 8.79
CA TYR A 32 -6.41 2.17 9.30
C TYR A 32 -5.86 3.58 9.06
N GLY A 33 -6.62 4.43 8.36
CA GLY A 33 -6.17 5.73 7.87
C GLY A 33 -5.92 6.76 8.96
N LYS A 34 -5.07 7.74 8.64
CA LYS A 34 -4.78 8.88 9.50
C LYS A 34 -6.06 9.66 9.83
N GLY A 35 -6.24 9.99 11.10
CA GLY A 35 -7.42 10.74 11.57
C GLY A 35 -8.66 9.88 11.88
N THR A 36 -8.60 8.56 11.67
CA THR A 36 -9.67 7.63 12.12
C THR A 36 -9.61 7.31 13.62
N GLY A 37 -8.48 7.60 14.27
CA GLY A 37 -8.17 7.14 15.63
C GLY A 37 -7.46 5.78 15.69
N HIS A 38 -7.31 5.09 14.56
CA HIS A 38 -6.62 3.79 14.50
C HIS A 38 -5.09 3.93 14.67
N PRO A 39 -4.38 3.10 15.46
CA PRO A 39 -2.94 3.22 15.69
C PRO A 39 -2.03 3.22 14.44
N ALA A 40 -2.44 2.56 13.36
CA ALA A 40 -1.68 2.48 12.10
C ALA A 40 -1.49 3.84 11.40
N GLN A 41 -2.48 4.74 11.48
CA GLN A 41 -2.44 6.10 10.92
C GLN A 41 -1.96 6.17 9.44
N LEU A 42 -2.39 5.23 8.60
CA LEU A 42 -1.98 5.14 7.19
C LEU A 42 -2.27 6.44 6.43
N ASN A 43 -1.30 6.91 5.65
CA ASN A 43 -1.50 8.00 4.71
C ASN A 43 -2.12 7.49 3.38
N MET A 44 -2.39 8.38 2.43
CA MET A 44 -3.00 8.02 1.14
C MET A 44 -2.16 7.02 0.32
N GLY A 45 -0.84 7.20 0.27
CA GLY A 45 0.08 6.30 -0.44
C GLY A 45 0.14 4.91 0.21
N ASP A 46 0.08 4.86 1.54
CA ASP A 46 0.05 3.60 2.29
C ASP A 46 -1.25 2.85 2.02
N CYS A 47 -2.37 3.56 1.88
CA CYS A 47 -3.66 2.95 1.55
C CYS A 47 -3.63 2.25 0.19
N PHE A 48 -2.97 2.83 -0.81
CA PHE A 48 -2.78 2.16 -2.11
C PHE A 48 -1.85 0.96 -2.01
N SER A 49 -0.77 1.08 -1.23
CA SER A 49 0.18 -0.03 -1.01
C SER A 49 -0.49 -1.21 -0.29
N TYR A 50 -1.27 -0.92 0.76
CA TYR A 50 -2.10 -1.88 1.47
C TYR A 50 -3.14 -2.53 0.55
N ALA A 51 -3.87 -1.72 -0.24
CA ALA A 51 -4.88 -2.21 -1.17
C ALA A 51 -4.30 -3.18 -2.22
N MET A 52 -3.13 -2.85 -2.76
CA MET A 52 -2.40 -3.72 -3.70
C MET A 52 -1.97 -5.04 -3.07
N ALA A 53 -1.46 -5.02 -1.84
CA ALA A 53 -1.09 -6.24 -1.13
C ALA A 53 -2.31 -7.13 -0.86
N LYS A 54 -3.42 -6.54 -0.40
CA LYS A 54 -4.67 -7.27 -0.15
C LYS A 54 -5.31 -7.83 -1.43
N SER A 55 -5.24 -7.13 -2.56
CA SER A 55 -5.87 -7.58 -3.81
C SER A 55 -5.12 -8.74 -4.46
N THR A 56 -3.81 -8.82 -4.25
CA THR A 56 -2.95 -9.85 -4.87
C THR A 56 -2.68 -11.05 -3.96
N SER A 57 -3.23 -11.06 -2.73
CA SER A 57 -2.83 -11.99 -1.66
C SER A 57 -1.31 -12.01 -1.41
N GLY A 58 -0.63 -10.91 -1.77
CA GLY A 58 0.82 -10.80 -1.71
C GLY A 58 1.29 -10.22 -0.38
N GLU A 59 2.59 -10.35 -0.13
CA GLU A 59 3.26 -9.69 1.00
C GLU A 59 3.64 -8.25 0.64
N LEU A 60 3.56 -7.35 1.62
CA LEU A 60 3.97 -5.96 1.46
C LEU A 60 5.40 -5.78 1.97
N LEU A 61 6.33 -5.46 1.07
CA LEU A 61 7.69 -5.08 1.46
C LEU A 61 7.70 -3.60 1.90
N TYR A 62 7.95 -3.35 3.19
CA TYR A 62 8.06 -2.01 3.74
C TYR A 62 9.21 -1.90 4.74
N LYS A 63 9.59 -0.66 5.06
CA LYS A 63 10.54 -0.34 6.13
C LYS A 63 9.87 0.62 7.12
N GLY A 64 10.07 0.39 8.42
CA GLY A 64 9.50 1.23 9.47
C GLY A 64 8.39 0.49 10.20
N SER A 65 7.37 1.24 10.63
CA SER A 65 6.29 0.75 11.49
C SER A 65 4.89 0.97 10.90
N ASP A 66 4.78 1.45 9.68
CA ASP A 66 3.54 2.02 9.17
C ASP A 66 2.41 0.98 9.07
N PHE A 67 2.77 -0.27 8.74
CA PHE A 67 1.80 -1.36 8.61
C PHE A 67 1.67 -2.24 9.86
N ARG A 68 2.47 -2.00 10.91
CA ARG A 68 2.61 -2.86 12.12
C ARG A 68 1.33 -3.09 12.93
N HIS A 69 0.33 -2.27 12.67
CA HIS A 69 -0.96 -2.27 13.36
C HIS A 69 -2.09 -2.63 12.39
N THR A 70 -1.77 -3.08 11.18
CA THR A 70 -2.74 -3.58 10.21
C THR A 70 -2.82 -5.11 10.30
N ASP A 71 -3.69 -5.72 9.52
CA ASP A 71 -3.74 -7.17 9.37
C ASP A 71 -2.65 -7.74 8.44
N LEU A 72 -1.81 -6.89 7.83
CA LEU A 72 -0.65 -7.28 7.03
C LEU A 72 0.64 -7.47 7.85
N GLY A 73 0.61 -7.13 9.14
CA GLY A 73 1.72 -7.34 10.08
C GLY A 73 2.25 -6.06 10.69
#